data_AF-X0SD58-F1
#
_entry.id   AF-X0SD58-F1
#
_cell.length_a   1.000
_cell.length_b   1.000
_cell.length_c   1.000
_cell.angle_alpha   90.00
_cell.angle_beta   90.00
_cell.angle_gamma   90.00
#
_symmetry.space_group_name_H-M   'P 1'
#
loop_
_entity.id
_entity.type
_entity.pdbx_description
1 polymer ?
#
loop_
_entity_poly.entity_id
_entity_poly.type
_entity_poly.pdbx_seq_one_letter_code
_entity_poly.pdbx_strand_id
1 'polypeptide(L)'
;MKKLARLNEVSFDDHLDHKIITKIGRYSEVKSTLEYKNEEGISTNSMSFLHERKDRVQSFINNITTEDNKKKLSEYASDLESLNKSNKKLININELERYLLNAVNDINLKISNLNLSEDIPLVDNSSFDAQQTKIALIKSTVSEDIATSSQSVQDVRSRFEIYKGDLSTLLEDFKDYQSELDSINSKILEMQMFSTELGSIELDIFGAGSDSSSLLDKMEEDYKEQASNLAKSWSDFKDISLRTDFNDTQKKLMGSMLEDLDAEIVIDFNPEAFYDKVSDCIDGSKWRIKNNNEAKAENFGISDFSSFFDFLRSNFKDMYDRDGIHQNVLKDICFKDFHRRDYIKIYPVLKYKNKDLNKVSAGQKGTVYLKMKLATSAFSKPIIFDQPEDDLDNGFIVEDLIELFKELKKYRQVIIVTHNANLVVNADAEQVIVATNDHGKLSYISGSLEDSTINSEICKILEGGDRAFNNRRSKYQNVK
;
A
#
# COMPACT_ATOMS: atom_id res chain seq x y z
N MET A 1 13.03 7.30 17.86
CA MET A 1 11.89 7.65 18.73
C MET A 1 10.81 6.57 18.78
N LYS A 2 10.24 6.08 17.65
CA LYS A 2 9.29 4.94 17.66
C LYS A 2 9.77 3.75 18.53
N LYS A 3 11.04 3.34 18.35
CA LYS A 3 11.69 2.29 19.16
C LYS A 3 11.90 2.65 20.64
N LEU A 4 12.09 3.93 20.97
CA LEU A 4 12.29 4.39 22.34
C LEU A 4 10.96 4.36 23.09
N ALA A 5 9.92 4.99 22.53
CA ALA A 5 8.58 5.05 23.11
C ALA A 5 7.75 3.76 22.92
N ARG A 6 8.31 2.72 22.30
CA ARG A 6 7.63 1.45 21.97
C ARG A 6 6.27 1.67 21.29
N LEU A 7 6.22 2.65 20.40
CA LEU A 7 5.00 2.96 19.68
C LEU A 7 4.66 1.82 18.73
N ASN A 8 3.37 1.58 18.53
CA ASN A 8 2.90 0.58 17.58
C ASN A 8 3.52 0.80 16.19
N GLU A 9 3.91 -0.29 15.55
CA GLU A 9 4.33 -0.23 14.16
C GLU A 9 3.09 -0.02 13.27
N VAL A 10 3.28 0.76 12.21
CA VAL A 10 2.22 1.03 11.24
C VAL A 10 2.05 -0.22 10.40
N SER A 11 0.86 -0.83 10.45
CA SER A 11 0.55 -2.06 9.74
C SER A 11 -0.76 -1.90 9.00
N PHE A 12 -0.68 -1.85 7.68
CA PHE A 12 -1.85 -1.71 6.79
C PHE A 12 -2.60 -3.04 6.65
N ASP A 13 -3.84 -2.98 6.18
CA ASP A 13 -4.66 -4.16 5.91
C ASP A 13 -4.19 -4.88 4.63
N ASP A 14 -3.44 -5.98 4.81
CA ASP A 14 -2.93 -6.81 3.71
C ASP A 14 -4.06 -7.38 2.82
N HIS A 15 -5.23 -7.67 3.39
CA HIS A 15 -6.37 -8.19 2.64
C HIS A 15 -7.00 -7.09 1.78
N LEU A 16 -7.10 -5.87 2.30
CA LEU A 16 -7.54 -4.71 1.52
C LEU A 16 -6.56 -4.41 0.38
N ASP A 17 -5.26 -4.39 0.62
CA ASP A 17 -4.24 -4.14 -0.42
C ASP A 17 -4.29 -5.22 -1.52
N HIS A 18 -4.39 -6.50 -1.13
CA HIS A 18 -4.53 -7.59 -2.09
C HIS A 18 -5.79 -7.46 -2.95
N LYS A 19 -6.91 -7.06 -2.33
CA LYS A 19 -8.19 -6.83 -3.03
C LYS A 19 -8.07 -5.68 -4.03
N ILE A 20 -7.43 -4.57 -3.65
CA ILE A 20 -7.18 -3.41 -4.51
C ILE A 20 -6.31 -3.82 -5.70
N ILE A 21 -5.18 -4.49 -5.46
CA ILE A 21 -4.24 -4.93 -6.49
C ILE A 21 -4.93 -5.88 -7.48
N THR A 22 -5.73 -6.82 -6.98
CA THR A 22 -6.47 -7.76 -7.83
C THR A 22 -7.49 -7.04 -8.70
N LYS A 23 -8.26 -6.10 -8.13
CA LYS A 23 -9.28 -5.33 -8.86
C LYS A 23 -8.66 -4.39 -9.89
N ILE A 24 -7.58 -3.67 -9.57
CA ILE A 24 -6.90 -2.79 -10.53
C ILE A 24 -6.12 -3.58 -11.60
N GLY A 25 -5.63 -4.78 -11.26
CA GLY A 25 -5.11 -5.73 -12.24
C GLY A 25 -6.17 -6.13 -13.25
N ARG A 26 -7.35 -6.54 -12.77
CA ARG A 26 -8.49 -6.88 -13.63
C ARG A 26 -8.99 -5.71 -14.46
N TYR A 27 -9.02 -4.50 -13.90
CA TYR A 27 -9.30 -3.26 -14.63
C TYR A 27 -8.41 -3.12 -15.87
N SER A 28 -7.10 -3.28 -15.68
CA SER A 28 -6.09 -3.19 -16.74
C SER A 28 -6.30 -4.23 -17.85
N GLU A 29 -6.58 -5.48 -17.48
CA GLU A 29 -6.84 -6.57 -18.43
C GLU A 29 -8.11 -6.34 -19.28
N VAL A 30 -9.22 -6.02 -18.62
CA VAL A 30 -10.51 -5.79 -19.28
C VAL A 30 -10.40 -4.59 -20.21
N LYS A 31 -9.76 -3.51 -19.75
CA LYS A 31 -9.53 -2.31 -20.55
C LYS A 31 -8.65 -2.57 -21.77
N SER A 32 -7.52 -3.26 -21.57
CA SER A 32 -6.64 -3.67 -22.68
C SER A 32 -7.36 -4.54 -23.70
N THR A 33 -8.34 -5.35 -23.27
CA THR A 33 -9.14 -6.19 -24.17
C THR A 33 -10.12 -5.35 -24.99
N LEU A 34 -10.82 -4.40 -24.37
CA LEU A 34 -11.76 -3.51 -25.04
C LEU A 34 -11.06 -2.55 -26.03
N GLU A 35 -9.87 -2.08 -25.67
CA GLU A 35 -9.09 -1.11 -26.46
C GLU A 35 -8.09 -1.76 -27.43
N TYR A 36 -8.11 -3.10 -27.53
CA TYR A 36 -7.20 -3.84 -28.38
C TYR A 36 -7.19 -3.31 -29.83
N LYS A 37 -5.97 -3.10 -30.34
CA LYS A 37 -5.70 -2.73 -31.73
C LYS A 37 -4.86 -3.82 -32.39
N ASN A 38 -5.21 -4.18 -33.62
CA ASN A 38 -4.42 -5.09 -34.44
C ASN A 38 -3.10 -4.43 -34.90
N GLU A 39 -2.28 -5.17 -35.65
CA GLU A 39 -1.00 -4.67 -36.21
C GLU A 39 -1.14 -3.43 -37.11
N GLU A 40 -2.33 -3.22 -37.67
CA GLU A 40 -2.68 -2.08 -38.52
C GLU A 40 -3.21 -0.88 -37.71
N GLY A 41 -3.29 -0.99 -36.37
CA GLY A 41 -3.79 0.05 -35.48
C GLY A 41 -5.32 0.15 -35.41
N ILE A 42 -6.04 -0.81 -35.97
CA ILE A 42 -7.51 -0.83 -36.01
C ILE A 42 -8.06 -1.44 -34.72
N SER A 43 -8.96 -0.73 -34.05
CA SER A 43 -9.67 -1.19 -32.85
C SER A 43 -10.75 -2.22 -33.18
N THR A 44 -10.35 -3.46 -33.41
CA THR A 44 -11.23 -4.56 -33.84
C THR A 44 -12.28 -4.96 -32.80
N ASN A 45 -12.03 -4.64 -31.53
CA ASN A 45 -12.94 -4.93 -30.42
C ASN A 45 -13.89 -3.76 -30.12
N SER A 46 -13.76 -2.64 -30.83
CA SER A 46 -14.64 -1.49 -30.60
C SER A 46 -16.07 -1.80 -31.05
N MET A 47 -17.05 -1.36 -30.27
CA MET A 47 -18.47 -1.56 -30.57
C MET A 47 -18.85 -0.97 -31.94
N SER A 48 -18.28 0.18 -32.32
CA SER A 48 -18.51 0.79 -33.63
C SER A 48 -17.99 -0.11 -34.76
N PHE A 49 -16.76 -0.63 -34.66
CA PHE A 49 -16.20 -1.52 -35.67
C PHE A 49 -17.02 -2.82 -35.82
N LEU A 50 -17.42 -3.42 -34.70
CA LEU A 50 -18.23 -4.64 -34.70
C LEU A 50 -19.62 -4.40 -35.31
N HIS A 51 -20.27 -3.28 -34.98
CA HIS A 51 -21.56 -2.91 -35.57
C HIS A 51 -21.45 -2.58 -37.06
N GLU A 52 -20.45 -1.82 -37.49
CA GLU A 52 -20.22 -1.57 -38.92
C GLU A 52 -19.96 -2.86 -39.70
N ARG A 53 -19.17 -3.79 -39.13
CA ARG A 53 -18.92 -5.09 -39.75
C ARG A 53 -20.21 -5.92 -39.83
N LYS A 54 -21.00 -5.93 -38.75
CA LYS A 54 -22.32 -6.57 -38.71
C LYS A 54 -23.24 -6.02 -39.81
N ASP A 55 -23.34 -4.69 -39.92
CA ASP A 55 -24.22 -4.04 -40.89
C ASP A 55 -23.77 -4.33 -42.34
N ARG A 56 -22.45 -4.35 -42.60
CA ARG A 56 -21.91 -4.76 -43.90
C ARG A 56 -22.35 -6.19 -44.25
N VAL A 57 -22.08 -7.17 -43.39
CA VAL A 57 -22.45 -8.59 -43.63
C VAL A 57 -23.97 -8.73 -43.78
N GLN A 58 -24.75 -8.07 -42.94
CA GLN A 58 -26.21 -8.08 -43.01
C GLN A 58 -26.74 -7.48 -44.33
N SER A 59 -26.11 -6.42 -44.84
CA SER A 59 -26.48 -5.82 -46.13
C SER A 59 -26.23 -6.76 -47.31
N PHE A 60 -25.13 -7.54 -47.27
CA PHE A 60 -24.87 -8.57 -48.28
C PHE A 60 -25.92 -9.67 -48.23
N ILE A 61 -26.22 -10.19 -47.04
CA ILE A 61 -27.28 -11.18 -46.82
C ILE A 61 -28.63 -10.69 -47.39
N ASN A 62 -28.97 -9.42 -47.16
CA ASN A 62 -30.23 -8.85 -47.67
C ASN A 62 -30.24 -8.66 -49.19
N ASN A 63 -29.10 -8.27 -49.79
CA ASN A 63 -28.97 -7.97 -51.22
C ASN A 63 -28.86 -9.22 -52.11
N ILE A 64 -28.51 -10.38 -51.55
CA ILE A 64 -28.40 -11.66 -52.28
C ILE A 64 -29.78 -12.22 -52.69
N THR A 65 -30.89 -11.57 -52.32
CA THR A 65 -32.25 -12.16 -52.41
C THR A 65 -33.23 -11.38 -53.27
N THR A 66 -34.14 -12.11 -53.94
CA THR A 66 -35.37 -11.58 -54.56
C THR A 66 -36.53 -11.68 -53.57
N GLU A 67 -37.57 -10.83 -53.70
CA GLU A 67 -38.74 -10.82 -52.79
C GLU A 67 -39.41 -12.20 -52.61
N ASP A 68 -39.44 -13.04 -53.65
CA ASP A 68 -40.01 -14.40 -53.59
C ASP A 68 -39.18 -15.40 -52.76
N ASN A 69 -37.86 -15.24 -52.70
CA ASN A 69 -36.95 -16.16 -52.00
C ASN A 69 -36.63 -15.71 -50.57
N LYS A 70 -36.94 -14.46 -50.23
CA LYS A 70 -36.68 -13.82 -48.94
C LYS A 70 -37.29 -14.61 -47.77
N LYS A 71 -38.49 -15.17 -47.94
CA LYS A 71 -39.15 -15.97 -46.90
C LYS A 71 -38.45 -17.31 -46.65
N LYS A 72 -38.07 -18.03 -47.71
CA LYS A 72 -37.38 -19.32 -47.60
C LYS A 72 -35.94 -19.16 -47.08
N LEU A 73 -35.27 -18.08 -47.49
CA LEU A 73 -33.94 -17.74 -46.96
C LEU A 73 -34.02 -17.29 -45.50
N SER A 74 -35.09 -16.61 -45.08
CA SER A 74 -35.32 -16.31 -43.66
C SER A 74 -35.54 -17.57 -42.81
N GLU A 75 -36.29 -18.56 -43.32
CA GLU A 75 -36.44 -19.88 -42.67
C GLU A 75 -35.06 -20.58 -42.58
N TYR A 76 -34.32 -20.62 -43.69
CA TYR A 76 -32.96 -21.18 -43.75
C TYR A 76 -31.99 -20.48 -42.78
N ALA A 77 -32.05 -19.15 -42.67
CA ALA A 77 -31.20 -18.36 -41.78
C ALA A 77 -31.47 -18.65 -40.31
N SER A 78 -32.75 -18.72 -39.92
CA SER A 78 -33.15 -19.03 -38.55
C SER A 78 -32.71 -20.44 -38.13
N ASP A 79 -32.82 -21.39 -39.03
CA ASP A 79 -32.40 -22.78 -38.77
C ASP A 79 -30.86 -22.88 -38.69
N LEU A 80 -30.14 -22.17 -39.56
CA LEU A 80 -28.68 -22.06 -39.52
C LEU A 80 -28.18 -21.40 -38.24
N GLU A 81 -28.78 -20.29 -37.82
CA GLU A 81 -28.44 -19.61 -36.57
C GLU A 81 -28.65 -20.54 -35.37
N SER A 82 -29.78 -21.24 -35.33
CA SER A 82 -30.08 -22.22 -34.28
C SER A 82 -29.08 -23.38 -34.26
N LEU A 83 -28.71 -23.88 -35.43
CA LEU A 83 -27.72 -24.95 -35.61
C LEU A 83 -26.32 -24.47 -35.16
N ASN A 84 -25.88 -23.31 -35.63
CA ASN A 84 -24.59 -22.71 -35.28
C ASN A 84 -24.48 -22.44 -33.78
N LYS A 85 -25.54 -21.91 -33.16
CA LYS A 85 -25.62 -21.68 -31.72
C LYS A 85 -25.51 -22.98 -30.92
N SER A 86 -26.19 -24.04 -31.36
CA SER A 86 -26.15 -25.35 -30.71
C SER A 86 -24.79 -26.02 -30.87
N ASN A 87 -24.18 -25.94 -32.06
CA ASN A 87 -22.82 -26.41 -32.31
C ASN A 87 -21.78 -25.67 -31.45
N LYS A 88 -21.88 -24.34 -31.35
CA LYS A 88 -21.01 -23.53 -30.50
C LYS A 88 -21.17 -23.89 -29.02
N LYS A 89 -22.40 -24.11 -28.56
CA LYS A 89 -22.69 -24.59 -27.21
C LYS A 89 -22.04 -25.95 -26.95
N LEU A 90 -22.09 -26.88 -27.91
CA LEU A 90 -21.44 -28.18 -27.81
C LEU A 90 -19.91 -28.05 -27.71
N ILE A 91 -19.29 -27.18 -28.51
CA ILE A 91 -17.85 -26.89 -28.44
C ILE A 91 -17.49 -26.39 -27.03
N ASN A 92 -18.20 -25.38 -26.51
CA ASN A 92 -17.95 -24.83 -25.18
C ASN A 92 -18.11 -25.88 -24.06
N ILE A 93 -19.09 -26.78 -24.19
CA ILE A 93 -19.28 -27.89 -23.25
C ILE A 93 -18.08 -28.84 -23.28
N ASN A 94 -17.60 -29.20 -24.48
CA ASN A 94 -16.43 -30.07 -24.63
C ASN A 94 -15.14 -29.41 -24.09
N GLU A 95 -14.99 -28.10 -24.28
CA GLU A 95 -13.87 -27.33 -23.72
C GLU A 95 -13.91 -27.31 -22.19
N LEU A 96 -15.08 -27.08 -21.59
CA LEU A 96 -15.27 -27.15 -20.14
C LEU A 96 -14.96 -28.55 -19.59
N GLU A 97 -15.44 -29.59 -20.27
CA GLU A 97 -15.17 -30.99 -19.92
C GLU A 97 -13.65 -31.27 -19.92
N ARG A 98 -12.94 -30.81 -20.96
CA ARG A 98 -11.48 -30.91 -21.03
C ARG A 98 -10.78 -30.08 -19.95
N TYR A 99 -11.26 -28.87 -19.65
CA TYR A 99 -10.69 -28.00 -18.63
C TYR A 99 -10.78 -28.63 -17.24
N LEU A 100 -11.94 -29.21 -16.88
CA LEU A 100 -12.11 -29.91 -15.61
C LEU A 100 -11.14 -31.08 -15.47
N LEU A 101 -10.96 -31.86 -16.54
CA LEU A 101 -10.03 -32.99 -16.56
C LEU A 101 -8.57 -32.53 -16.44
N ASN A 102 -8.20 -31.45 -17.14
CA ASN A 102 -6.86 -30.87 -17.05
C ASN A 102 -6.60 -30.25 -15.67
N ALA A 103 -7.58 -29.61 -15.05
CA ALA A 103 -7.42 -29.02 -13.72
C ALA A 103 -7.07 -30.08 -12.68
N VAL A 104 -7.71 -31.26 -12.71
CA VAL A 104 -7.33 -32.40 -11.84
C VAL A 104 -5.90 -32.81 -12.09
N ASN A 105 -5.50 -32.96 -13.37
CA ASN A 105 -4.14 -33.35 -13.73
C ASN A 105 -3.10 -32.31 -13.27
N ASP A 106 -3.35 -31.02 -13.51
CA ASP A 106 -2.44 -29.93 -13.14
C ASP A 106 -2.28 -29.81 -11.62
N ILE A 107 -3.37 -29.96 -10.88
CA ILE A 107 -3.34 -29.99 -9.41
C ILE A 107 -2.54 -31.22 -8.94
N ASN A 108 -2.82 -32.40 -9.47
CA ASN A 108 -2.12 -33.62 -9.10
C ASN A 108 -0.64 -33.62 -9.47
N LEU A 109 -0.25 -32.95 -10.56
CA LEU A 109 1.15 -32.72 -10.91
C LEU A 109 1.85 -31.83 -9.88
N LYS A 110 1.20 -30.73 -9.46
CA LYS A 110 1.73 -29.86 -8.40
C LYS A 110 1.86 -30.60 -7.06
N ILE A 111 0.86 -31.40 -6.70
CA ILE A 111 0.88 -32.23 -5.49
C ILE A 111 2.02 -33.26 -5.57
N SER A 112 2.15 -33.96 -6.72
CA SER A 112 3.21 -34.96 -6.92
C SER A 112 4.62 -34.37 -6.83
N ASN A 113 4.82 -33.13 -7.30
CA ASN A 113 6.10 -32.44 -7.17
C ASN A 113 6.46 -32.08 -5.71
N LEU A 114 5.45 -31.82 -4.86
CA LEU A 114 5.64 -31.51 -3.44
C LEU A 114 5.76 -32.77 -2.57
N ASN A 115 5.14 -33.87 -2.98
CA ASN A 115 5.18 -35.16 -2.28
C ASN A 115 6.53 -35.89 -2.37
N LEU A 116 7.60 -35.21 -2.81
CA LEU A 116 8.97 -35.69 -2.65
C LEU A 116 9.41 -35.70 -1.18
N SER A 117 8.75 -34.90 -0.32
CA SER A 117 9.06 -34.75 1.11
C SER A 117 7.84 -34.75 2.04
N GLU A 118 6.62 -34.70 1.50
CA GLU A 118 5.34 -34.63 2.23
C GLU A 118 4.35 -35.70 1.72
N ASP A 119 3.23 -35.92 2.41
CA ASP A 119 2.18 -36.89 2.02
C ASP A 119 0.81 -36.20 1.83
N ILE A 120 0.71 -35.39 0.78
CA ILE A 120 -0.53 -34.69 0.41
C ILE A 120 -1.37 -35.61 -0.49
N PRO A 121 -2.63 -35.92 -0.14
CA PRO A 121 -3.47 -36.79 -0.97
C PRO A 121 -3.79 -36.17 -2.33
N LEU A 122 -3.79 -37.00 -3.37
CA LEU A 122 -4.16 -36.60 -4.74
C LEU A 122 -5.67 -36.35 -4.84
N VAL A 123 -6.04 -35.43 -5.74
CA VAL A 123 -7.43 -35.16 -6.11
C VAL A 123 -7.93 -36.29 -7.00
N ASP A 124 -9.00 -36.96 -6.57
CA ASP A 124 -9.67 -37.99 -7.38
C ASP A 124 -10.46 -37.34 -8.53
N ASN A 125 -10.50 -38.00 -9.68
CA ASN A 125 -11.35 -37.63 -10.80
C ASN A 125 -12.84 -37.60 -10.43
N SER A 126 -13.26 -38.36 -9.41
CA SER A 126 -14.62 -38.33 -8.87
C SER A 126 -15.01 -36.99 -8.21
N SER A 127 -14.03 -36.12 -7.91
CA SER A 127 -14.25 -34.81 -7.28
C SER A 127 -15.15 -33.87 -8.10
N PHE A 128 -15.34 -34.16 -9.39
CA PHE A 128 -16.21 -33.40 -10.31
C PHE A 128 -17.39 -34.22 -10.86
N ASP A 129 -17.74 -35.37 -10.26
CA ASP A 129 -18.80 -36.27 -10.77
C ASP A 129 -20.16 -35.58 -10.95
N ALA A 130 -20.52 -34.70 -10.01
CA ALA A 130 -21.78 -33.95 -10.08
C ALA A 130 -21.82 -33.03 -11.31
N GLN A 131 -20.72 -32.34 -11.61
CA GLN A 131 -20.57 -31.49 -12.78
C GLN A 131 -20.53 -32.32 -14.06
N GLN A 132 -19.76 -33.42 -14.09
CA GLN A 132 -19.65 -34.31 -15.24
C GLN A 132 -21.01 -34.93 -15.62
N THR A 133 -21.78 -35.38 -14.63
CA THR A 133 -23.13 -35.93 -14.85
C THR A 133 -24.05 -34.88 -15.47
N LYS A 134 -24.01 -33.63 -14.98
CA LYS A 134 -24.83 -32.55 -15.54
C LYS A 134 -24.37 -32.13 -16.93
N ILE A 135 -23.06 -32.09 -17.18
CA ILE A 135 -22.47 -31.85 -18.49
C ILE A 135 -22.95 -32.92 -19.49
N ALA A 136 -22.90 -34.20 -19.13
CA ALA A 136 -23.35 -35.29 -19.99
C ALA A 136 -24.83 -35.15 -20.38
N LEU A 137 -25.69 -34.79 -19.44
CA LEU A 137 -27.11 -34.53 -19.69
C LEU A 137 -27.33 -33.33 -20.63
N ILE A 138 -26.63 -32.21 -20.40
CA ILE A 138 -26.75 -31.03 -21.27
C ILE A 138 -26.24 -31.38 -22.68
N LYS A 139 -25.15 -32.14 -22.77
CA LYS A 139 -24.54 -32.58 -24.03
C LYS A 139 -25.49 -33.45 -24.84
N SER A 140 -26.24 -34.36 -24.22
CA SER A 140 -27.24 -35.18 -24.91
C SER A 140 -28.37 -34.31 -25.46
N THR A 141 -28.93 -33.39 -24.67
CA THR A 141 -29.97 -32.47 -25.13
C THR A 141 -29.49 -31.58 -26.29
N VAL A 142 -28.29 -31.00 -26.18
CA VAL A 142 -27.73 -30.16 -27.25
C VAL A 142 -27.46 -30.98 -28.52
N SER A 143 -27.09 -32.25 -28.39
CA SER A 143 -26.88 -33.13 -29.56
C SER A 143 -28.20 -33.45 -30.27
N GLU A 144 -29.30 -33.62 -29.54
CA GLU A 144 -30.65 -33.77 -30.11
C GLU A 144 -31.12 -32.50 -30.81
N ASP A 145 -30.87 -31.33 -30.21
CA ASP A 145 -31.15 -30.03 -30.84
C ASP A 145 -30.38 -29.87 -32.16
N ILE A 146 -29.08 -30.21 -32.18
CA ILE A 146 -28.25 -30.18 -33.39
C ILE A 146 -28.82 -31.11 -34.47
N ALA A 147 -29.20 -32.34 -34.12
CA ALA A 147 -29.77 -33.30 -35.07
C ALA A 147 -31.06 -32.75 -35.70
N THR A 148 -31.94 -32.17 -34.87
CA THR A 148 -33.21 -31.59 -35.29
C THR A 148 -33.00 -30.38 -36.22
N SER A 149 -32.17 -29.42 -35.81
CA SER A 149 -31.86 -28.25 -36.63
C SER A 149 -31.13 -28.61 -37.93
N SER A 150 -30.20 -29.58 -37.88
CA SER A 150 -29.49 -30.05 -39.08
C SER A 150 -30.44 -30.67 -40.10
N GLN A 151 -31.44 -31.44 -39.64
CA GLN A 151 -32.46 -31.98 -40.52
C GLN A 151 -33.31 -30.88 -41.15
N SER A 152 -33.74 -29.89 -40.36
CA SER A 152 -34.51 -28.73 -40.88
C SER A 152 -33.73 -27.96 -41.94
N VAL A 153 -32.45 -27.66 -41.69
CA VAL A 153 -31.54 -27.02 -42.66
C VAL A 153 -31.48 -27.82 -43.97
N GLN A 154 -31.38 -29.16 -43.88
CA GLN A 154 -31.33 -30.04 -45.05
C GLN A 154 -32.66 -30.09 -45.81
N ASP A 155 -33.79 -30.09 -45.10
CA ASP A 155 -35.12 -30.04 -45.69
C ASP A 155 -35.37 -28.71 -46.40
N VAL A 156 -34.97 -27.58 -45.81
CA VAL A 156 -35.01 -26.27 -46.46
C VAL A 156 -34.14 -26.26 -47.73
N ARG A 157 -32.91 -26.80 -47.65
CA ARG A 157 -31.98 -26.89 -48.80
C ARG A 157 -32.55 -27.69 -49.97
N SER A 158 -33.21 -28.81 -49.71
CA SER A 158 -33.86 -29.63 -50.77
C SER A 158 -34.99 -28.88 -51.50
N ARG A 159 -35.73 -27.99 -50.80
CA ARG A 159 -36.78 -27.14 -51.41
C ARG A 159 -36.22 -26.12 -52.42
N PHE A 160 -34.91 -25.89 -52.42
CA PHE A 160 -34.20 -24.99 -53.32
C PHE A 160 -33.60 -25.71 -54.54
N GLU A 161 -33.41 -27.03 -54.53
CA GLU A 161 -32.78 -27.79 -55.65
C GLU A 161 -33.58 -27.83 -56.97
N ILE A 162 -34.86 -27.45 -56.96
CA ILE A 162 -35.73 -27.42 -58.15
C ILE A 162 -35.41 -26.21 -59.08
N TYR A 163 -34.53 -25.29 -58.66
CA TYR A 163 -34.18 -24.07 -59.38
C TYR A 163 -33.07 -24.27 -60.43
N LYS A 164 -33.18 -23.62 -61.59
CA LYS A 164 -32.25 -23.74 -62.74
C LYS A 164 -30.99 -22.85 -62.68
N GLY A 165 -30.59 -22.33 -61.52
CA GLY A 165 -29.43 -21.43 -61.35
C GLY A 165 -28.30 -22.02 -60.50
N ASP A 166 -27.18 -21.31 -60.37
CA ASP A 166 -26.04 -21.64 -59.48
C ASP A 166 -26.37 -21.33 -58.00
N LEU A 167 -27.43 -21.98 -57.52
CA LEU A 167 -28.02 -21.75 -56.20
C LEU A 167 -27.21 -22.42 -55.09
N SER A 168 -26.44 -23.45 -55.44
CA SER A 168 -25.54 -24.16 -54.53
C SER A 168 -24.48 -23.22 -53.97
N THR A 169 -23.82 -22.46 -54.85
CA THR A 169 -22.81 -21.47 -54.49
C THR A 169 -23.42 -20.35 -53.63
N LEU A 170 -24.63 -19.90 -53.95
CA LEU A 170 -25.35 -18.88 -53.17
C LEU A 170 -25.68 -19.36 -51.75
N LEU A 171 -26.12 -20.61 -51.58
CA LEU A 171 -26.42 -21.18 -50.25
C LEU A 171 -25.15 -21.43 -49.42
N GLU A 172 -24.03 -21.72 -50.08
CA GLU A 172 -22.71 -21.86 -49.46
C GLU A 172 -22.21 -20.49 -48.98
N ASP A 173 -22.21 -19.48 -49.86
CA ASP A 173 -21.89 -18.09 -49.51
C ASP A 173 -22.80 -17.57 -48.38
N PHE A 174 -24.10 -17.87 -48.43
CA PHE A 174 -25.05 -17.49 -47.39
C PHE A 174 -24.71 -18.12 -46.05
N LYS A 175 -24.35 -19.40 -46.03
CA LYS A 175 -23.93 -20.12 -44.83
C LYS A 175 -22.66 -19.50 -44.24
N ASP A 176 -21.70 -19.12 -45.09
CA ASP A 176 -20.46 -18.48 -44.65
C ASP A 176 -20.72 -17.11 -44.05
N TYR A 177 -21.53 -16.27 -44.70
CA TYR A 177 -21.93 -14.97 -44.16
C TYR A 177 -22.73 -15.09 -42.86
N GLN A 178 -23.64 -16.06 -42.76
CA GLN A 178 -24.40 -16.31 -41.53
C GLN A 178 -23.47 -16.75 -40.39
N SER A 179 -22.49 -17.60 -40.68
CA SER A 179 -21.49 -18.03 -39.70
C SER A 179 -20.61 -16.87 -39.24
N GLU A 180 -20.22 -15.98 -40.16
CA GLU A 180 -19.52 -14.74 -39.82
C GLU A 180 -20.38 -13.84 -38.93
N LEU A 181 -21.66 -13.67 -39.27
CA LEU A 181 -22.61 -12.85 -38.50
C LEU A 181 -22.78 -13.37 -37.07
N ASP A 182 -22.89 -14.68 -36.88
CA ASP A 182 -23.00 -15.33 -35.57
C ASP A 182 -21.73 -15.11 -34.72
N SER A 183 -20.56 -15.16 -35.38
CA SER A 183 -19.27 -14.84 -34.75
C SER A 183 -19.21 -13.38 -34.29
N ILE A 184 -19.62 -12.44 -35.15
CA ILE A 184 -19.67 -11.00 -34.81
C ILE A 184 -20.64 -10.75 -33.66
N ASN A 185 -21.86 -11.31 -33.70
CA ASN A 185 -22.85 -11.17 -32.64
C ASN A 185 -22.34 -11.71 -31.29
N SER A 186 -21.64 -12.85 -31.33
CA SER A 186 -21.01 -13.40 -30.13
C SER A 186 -19.94 -12.46 -29.57
N LYS A 187 -19.12 -11.87 -30.45
CA LYS A 187 -18.09 -10.91 -30.04
C LYS A 187 -18.69 -9.64 -29.45
N ILE A 188 -19.80 -9.15 -30.01
CA ILE A 188 -20.57 -8.02 -29.46
C ILE A 188 -21.02 -8.32 -28.04
N LEU A 189 -21.64 -9.49 -27.80
CA LEU A 189 -22.09 -9.89 -26.46
C LEU A 189 -20.91 -9.96 -25.47
N GLU A 190 -19.78 -10.52 -25.89
CA GLU A 190 -18.55 -10.59 -25.09
C GLU A 190 -18.05 -9.18 -24.72
N MET A 191 -17.99 -8.26 -25.69
CA MET A 191 -17.54 -6.88 -25.43
C MET A 191 -18.52 -6.11 -24.54
N GLN A 192 -19.83 -6.37 -24.66
CA GLN A 192 -20.84 -5.81 -23.75
C GLN A 192 -20.66 -6.31 -22.32
N MET A 193 -20.35 -7.60 -22.14
CA MET A 193 -20.05 -8.17 -20.82
C MET A 193 -18.81 -7.51 -20.22
N PHE A 194 -17.72 -7.39 -20.98
CA PHE A 194 -16.52 -6.69 -20.52
C PHE A 194 -16.77 -5.21 -20.21
N SER A 195 -17.58 -4.51 -21.01
CA SER A 195 -17.95 -3.11 -20.74
C SER A 195 -18.75 -2.98 -19.45
N THR A 196 -19.63 -3.94 -19.16
CA THR A 196 -20.42 -3.98 -17.92
C THR A 196 -19.52 -4.29 -16.72
N GLU A 197 -18.63 -5.26 -16.88
CA GLU A 197 -17.61 -5.62 -15.88
C GLU A 197 -16.71 -4.42 -15.55
N LEU A 198 -16.23 -3.70 -16.57
CA LEU A 198 -15.41 -2.50 -16.40
C LEU A 198 -16.14 -1.45 -15.57
N GLY A 199 -17.41 -1.17 -15.90
CA GLY A 199 -18.23 -0.23 -15.12
C GLY A 199 -18.40 -0.65 -13.65
N SER A 200 -18.59 -1.95 -13.39
CA SER A 200 -18.65 -2.48 -12.03
C SER A 200 -17.31 -2.35 -11.29
N ILE A 201 -16.18 -2.63 -11.95
CA ILE A 201 -14.85 -2.48 -11.36
C ILE A 201 -14.56 -1.00 -11.06
N GLU A 202 -14.94 -0.10 -11.97
CA GLU A 202 -14.78 1.33 -11.76
C GLU A 202 -15.58 1.84 -10.58
N LEU A 203 -16.82 1.37 -10.41
CA LEU A 203 -17.63 1.69 -9.24
C LEU A 203 -17.00 1.15 -7.94
N ASP A 204 -16.48 -0.09 -7.94
CA ASP A 204 -15.83 -0.68 -6.77
C ASP A 204 -14.56 0.08 -6.34
N ILE A 205 -13.72 0.48 -7.32
CA ILE A 205 -12.43 1.13 -7.05
C ILE A 205 -12.61 2.63 -6.79
N PHE A 206 -13.29 3.33 -7.69
CA PHE A 206 -13.33 4.79 -7.76
C PHE A 206 -14.67 5.40 -7.31
N GLY A 207 -15.75 4.61 -7.28
CA GLY A 207 -17.10 5.13 -7.04
C GLY A 207 -17.45 5.28 -5.57
N ALA A 208 -17.79 6.50 -5.14
CA ALA A 208 -18.49 6.72 -3.88
C ALA A 208 -19.99 6.42 -4.07
N GLY A 209 -20.42 5.20 -3.74
CA GLY A 209 -21.84 4.90 -3.65
C GLY A 209 -22.46 5.63 -2.45
N SER A 210 -23.72 6.06 -2.58
CA SER A 210 -24.45 6.83 -1.56
C SER A 210 -24.51 6.20 -0.17
N ASP A 211 -24.17 4.90 -0.03
CA ASP A 211 -24.15 4.17 1.25
C ASP A 211 -23.00 3.13 1.37
N SER A 212 -21.96 3.17 0.50
CA SER A 212 -20.83 2.22 0.60
C SER A 212 -19.53 2.85 0.13
N SER A 213 -18.54 2.86 1.03
CA SER A 213 -17.19 3.37 0.76
C SER A 213 -16.48 2.55 -0.33
N SER A 214 -15.88 3.25 -1.29
CA SER A 214 -15.07 2.66 -2.36
C SER A 214 -13.82 1.98 -1.78
N LEU A 215 -13.11 1.19 -2.61
CA LEU A 215 -11.83 0.65 -2.19
C LEU A 215 -10.79 1.75 -1.92
N LEU A 216 -10.84 2.87 -2.66
CA LEU A 216 -9.99 4.03 -2.39
C LEU A 216 -10.32 4.70 -1.06
N ASP A 217 -11.61 4.82 -0.71
CA ASP A 217 -12.02 5.40 0.56
C ASP A 217 -11.56 4.55 1.74
N LYS A 218 -11.68 3.23 1.63
CA LYS A 218 -11.18 2.28 2.64
C LYS A 218 -9.66 2.36 2.77
N MET A 219 -8.95 2.53 1.66
CA MET A 219 -7.51 2.70 1.67
C MET A 219 -7.11 4.01 2.35
N GLU A 220 -7.79 5.12 2.04
CA GLU A 220 -7.56 6.40 2.71
C GLU A 220 -7.88 6.33 4.22
N GLU A 221 -8.96 5.64 4.56
CA GLU A 221 -9.38 5.42 5.94
C GLU A 221 -8.38 4.57 6.72
N ASP A 222 -7.78 3.54 6.13
CA ASP A 222 -6.71 2.75 6.75
C ASP A 222 -5.52 3.66 7.14
N TYR A 223 -5.05 4.55 6.25
CA TYR A 223 -4.00 5.53 6.64
C TYR A 223 -4.41 6.41 7.82
N LYS A 224 -5.67 6.87 7.87
CA LYS A 224 -6.19 7.67 8.99
C LYS A 224 -6.31 6.85 10.27
N GLU A 225 -6.73 5.59 10.17
CA GLU A 225 -6.81 4.66 11.28
C GLU A 225 -5.42 4.37 11.85
N GLN A 226 -4.43 4.10 11.00
CA GLN A 226 -3.04 3.91 11.43
C GLN A 226 -2.48 5.15 12.14
N ALA A 227 -2.80 6.35 11.65
CA ALA A 227 -2.42 7.60 12.31
C ALA A 227 -3.10 7.74 13.69
N SER A 228 -4.39 7.41 13.79
CA SER A 228 -5.16 7.40 15.05
C SER A 228 -4.61 6.37 16.05
N ASN A 229 -4.30 5.17 15.60
CA ASN A 229 -3.70 4.11 16.41
C ASN A 229 -2.32 4.53 16.96
N LEU A 230 -1.52 5.21 16.13
CA LEU A 230 -0.23 5.74 16.56
C LEU A 230 -0.41 6.90 17.57
N ALA A 231 -1.41 7.75 17.38
CA ALA A 231 -1.74 8.85 18.30
C ALA A 231 -2.20 8.30 19.67
N LYS A 232 -3.04 7.25 19.65
CA LYS A 232 -3.46 6.53 20.85
C LYS A 232 -2.27 5.89 21.56
N SER A 233 -1.40 5.21 20.82
CA SER A 233 -0.17 4.62 21.37
C SER A 233 0.73 5.66 22.04
N TRP A 234 0.82 6.88 21.48
CA TRP A 234 1.52 8.00 22.12
C TRP A 234 0.81 8.50 23.38
N SER A 235 -0.52 8.62 23.36
CA SER A 235 -1.32 8.99 24.53
C SER A 235 -1.14 7.99 25.67
N ASP A 236 -1.20 6.69 25.37
CA ASP A 236 -0.99 5.61 26.34
C ASP A 236 0.44 5.63 26.90
N PHE A 237 1.44 6.00 26.07
CA PHE A 237 2.82 6.21 26.53
C PHE A 237 2.94 7.40 27.50
N LYS A 238 2.23 8.51 27.24
CA LYS A 238 2.22 9.70 28.10
C LYS A 238 1.40 9.48 29.38
N ASP A 239 0.38 8.62 29.33
CA ASP A 239 -0.43 8.27 30.49
C ASP A 239 0.28 7.27 31.42
N ILE A 240 1.08 7.83 32.31
CA ILE A 240 1.85 7.08 33.30
C ILE A 240 0.95 6.42 34.36
N SER A 241 -0.32 6.82 34.48
CA SER A 241 -1.23 6.19 35.45
C SER A 241 -1.44 4.71 35.13
N LEU A 242 -1.43 4.34 33.84
CA LEU A 242 -1.58 2.99 33.30
C LEU A 242 -0.40 2.07 33.62
N ARG A 243 0.74 2.61 34.05
CA ARG A 243 1.95 1.85 34.39
C ARG A 243 1.81 1.20 35.76
N THR A 244 1.53 -0.10 35.79
CA THR A 244 1.40 -0.89 37.03
C THR A 244 2.75 -1.27 37.63
N ASP A 245 3.83 -1.13 36.87
CA ASP A 245 5.20 -1.44 37.28
C ASP A 245 5.86 -0.36 38.15
N PHE A 246 5.24 0.82 38.29
CA PHE A 246 5.80 1.98 38.99
C PHE A 246 5.05 2.31 40.29
N ASN A 247 5.80 2.74 41.32
CA ASN A 247 5.23 3.33 42.54
C ASN A 247 4.81 4.80 42.31
N ASP A 248 4.07 5.40 43.26
CA ASP A 248 3.53 6.76 43.11
C ASP A 248 4.61 7.83 42.88
N THR A 249 5.78 7.69 43.54
CA THR A 249 6.90 8.62 43.38
C THR A 249 7.53 8.51 41.99
N GLN A 250 7.72 7.28 41.49
CA GLN A 250 8.20 7.01 40.14
C GLN A 250 7.22 7.54 39.09
N LYS A 251 5.91 7.35 39.31
CA LYS A 251 4.87 7.90 38.42
C LYS A 251 4.93 9.42 38.33
N LYS A 252 5.05 10.10 39.48
CA LYS A 252 5.18 11.56 39.54
C LYS A 252 6.43 12.06 38.81
N LEU A 253 7.57 11.38 39.02
CA LEU A 253 8.85 11.72 38.38
C LEU A 253 8.81 11.55 36.85
N MET A 254 8.22 10.47 36.36
CA MET A 254 8.04 10.26 34.92
C MET A 254 7.07 11.29 34.35
N GLY A 255 6.04 11.68 35.12
CA GLY A 255 5.03 12.66 34.72
C GLY A 255 5.66 14.00 34.39
N SER A 256 6.49 14.51 35.30
CA SER A 256 7.20 15.77 35.09
C SER A 256 8.21 15.70 33.94
N MET A 257 8.79 14.53 33.63
CA MET A 257 9.68 14.38 32.48
C MET A 257 8.94 14.47 31.13
N LEU A 258 7.71 13.98 31.05
CA LEU A 258 6.94 13.90 29.81
C LEU A 258 5.96 15.07 29.63
N GLU A 259 5.76 15.90 30.65
CA GLU A 259 4.82 17.03 30.63
C GLU A 259 5.08 18.00 29.47
N ASP A 260 6.33 18.42 29.29
CA ASP A 260 6.77 19.35 28.24
C ASP A 260 6.82 18.72 26.83
N LEU A 261 6.57 17.41 26.72
CA LEU A 261 6.70 16.65 25.48
C LEU A 261 5.33 16.31 24.91
N ASP A 262 5.13 16.72 23.66
CA ASP A 262 3.97 16.37 22.86
C ASP A 262 4.42 15.76 21.53
N ALA A 263 3.52 15.04 20.89
CA ALA A 263 3.72 14.52 19.55
C ALA A 263 2.46 14.78 18.72
N GLU A 264 2.67 15.32 17.53
CA GLU A 264 1.64 15.40 16.50
C GLU A 264 1.86 14.27 15.51
N ILE A 265 0.85 13.43 15.27
CA ILE A 265 0.95 12.38 14.27
C ILE A 265 0.63 12.98 12.90
N VAL A 266 1.59 12.90 11.99
CA VAL A 266 1.47 13.45 10.65
C VAL A 266 1.46 12.31 9.65
N ILE A 267 0.50 12.38 8.71
CA ILE A 267 0.52 11.63 7.46
C ILE A 267 1.23 12.52 6.45
N ASP A 268 2.51 12.25 6.25
CA ASP A 268 3.38 13.02 5.37
C ASP A 268 3.36 12.43 3.97
N PHE A 269 3.11 13.28 2.98
CA PHE A 269 3.26 12.95 1.56
C PHE A 269 4.48 13.71 1.03
N ASN A 270 5.43 13.00 0.44
CA ASN A 270 6.64 13.57 -0.14
C ASN A 270 6.50 13.72 -1.66
N PRO A 271 6.27 14.93 -2.18
CA PRO A 271 6.05 15.14 -3.62
C PRO A 271 7.29 14.83 -4.45
N GLU A 272 8.49 15.13 -3.95
CA GLU A 272 9.74 14.84 -4.68
C GLU A 272 9.90 13.34 -4.90
N ALA A 273 9.76 12.55 -3.83
CA ALA A 273 9.85 11.08 -3.90
C ALA A 273 8.77 10.47 -4.81
N PHE A 274 7.55 11.03 -4.78
CA PHE A 274 6.47 10.61 -5.68
C PHE A 274 6.81 10.93 -7.14
N TYR A 275 7.21 12.18 -7.44
CA TYR A 275 7.48 12.62 -8.79
C TYR A 275 8.72 11.96 -9.39
N ASP A 276 9.72 11.61 -8.58
CA ASP A 276 10.87 10.83 -9.03
C ASP A 276 10.45 9.44 -9.52
N LYS A 277 9.50 8.78 -8.85
CA LYS A 277 8.92 7.51 -9.34
C LYS A 277 8.05 7.72 -10.57
N VAL A 278 7.23 8.77 -10.61
CA VAL A 278 6.37 9.06 -11.77
C VAL A 278 7.19 9.29 -13.04
N SER A 279 8.44 9.75 -12.95
CA SER A 279 9.33 9.83 -14.12
C SER A 279 9.50 8.49 -14.85
N ASP A 280 9.39 7.36 -14.15
CA ASP A 280 9.51 6.03 -14.74
C ASP A 280 8.29 5.67 -15.61
N CYS A 281 7.12 6.24 -15.31
CA CYS A 281 5.93 6.02 -16.13
C CYS A 281 5.82 6.98 -17.32
N ILE A 282 6.64 8.03 -17.40
CA ILE A 282 6.58 9.02 -18.48
C ILE A 282 7.56 8.66 -19.61
N ASP A 283 7.04 8.57 -20.83
CA ASP A 283 7.82 8.53 -22.06
C ASP A 283 8.35 9.94 -22.38
N GLY A 284 9.66 10.14 -22.18
CA GLY A 284 10.32 11.42 -22.40
C GLY A 284 10.31 11.90 -23.85
N SER A 285 10.06 11.02 -24.82
CA SER A 285 9.95 11.38 -26.23
C SER A 285 8.64 12.12 -26.54
N LYS A 286 7.56 11.72 -25.86
CA LYS A 286 6.23 12.33 -26.00
C LYS A 286 6.03 13.47 -25.00
N TRP A 287 6.61 13.33 -23.81
CA TRP A 287 6.42 14.25 -22.69
C TRP A 287 7.76 14.79 -22.20
N ARG A 288 8.08 16.02 -22.62
CA ARG A 288 9.30 16.73 -22.22
C ARG A 288 9.30 17.24 -20.77
N ILE A 289 8.45 16.68 -19.91
CA ILE A 289 8.38 17.00 -18.47
C ILE A 289 9.05 15.94 -17.59
N LYS A 290 9.51 14.82 -18.17
CA LYS A 290 10.05 13.66 -17.42
C LYS A 290 11.09 14.04 -16.36
N ASN A 291 11.94 15.02 -16.67
CA ASN A 291 13.04 15.46 -15.80
C ASN A 291 12.76 16.82 -15.11
N ASN A 292 11.50 17.27 -15.08
CA ASN A 292 11.10 18.54 -14.46
C ASN A 292 9.98 18.30 -13.44
N ASN A 293 10.32 18.42 -12.15
CA ASN A 293 9.39 18.19 -11.04
C ASN A 293 8.26 19.23 -11.00
N GLU A 294 8.52 20.50 -11.33
CA GLU A 294 7.50 21.55 -11.38
C GLU A 294 6.46 21.26 -12.47
N ALA A 295 6.92 20.90 -13.67
CA ALA A 295 6.03 20.56 -14.77
C ALA A 295 5.23 19.27 -14.51
N LYS A 296 5.81 18.29 -13.80
CA LYS A 296 5.07 17.11 -13.31
C LYS A 296 4.01 17.52 -12.27
N ALA A 297 4.34 18.41 -11.34
CA ALA A 297 3.40 18.93 -10.35
C ALA A 297 2.21 19.62 -11.00
N GLU A 298 2.43 20.45 -12.02
CA GLU A 298 1.35 21.12 -12.77
C GLU A 298 0.44 20.13 -13.52
N ASN A 299 0.98 19.01 -14.03
CA ASN A 299 0.21 18.04 -14.82
C ASN A 299 -0.54 17.01 -13.98
N PHE A 300 0.02 16.58 -12.85
CA PHE A 300 -0.60 15.60 -11.96
C PHE A 300 -1.42 16.26 -10.85
N GLY A 301 -1.04 17.46 -10.39
CA GLY A 301 -1.75 18.21 -9.36
C GLY A 301 -1.70 17.58 -7.97
N ILE A 302 -0.60 16.89 -7.63
CA ILE A 302 -0.45 16.15 -6.37
C ILE A 302 0.64 16.80 -5.52
N SER A 303 0.24 17.45 -4.43
CA SER A 303 1.15 18.13 -3.50
C SER A 303 1.15 17.54 -2.09
N ASP A 304 0.13 16.77 -1.75
CA ASP A 304 -0.12 16.27 -0.41
C ASP A 304 -0.96 15.00 -0.43
N PHE A 305 -1.23 14.46 0.76
CA PHE A 305 -2.00 13.23 0.93
C PHE A 305 -3.43 13.34 0.38
N SER A 306 -4.11 14.48 0.56
CA SER A 306 -5.49 14.66 0.10
C SER A 306 -5.54 14.71 -1.43
N SER A 307 -4.71 15.56 -2.04
CA SER A 307 -4.62 15.71 -3.48
C SER A 307 -4.20 14.43 -4.20
N PHE A 308 -3.42 13.55 -3.55
CA PHE A 308 -3.12 12.21 -4.07
C PHE A 308 -4.38 11.36 -4.24
N PHE A 309 -5.23 11.26 -3.22
CA PHE A 309 -6.48 10.50 -3.31
C PHE A 309 -7.52 11.19 -4.21
N ASP A 310 -7.56 12.51 -4.25
CA ASP A 310 -8.40 13.26 -5.19
C ASP A 310 -7.98 12.98 -6.64
N PHE A 311 -6.67 12.93 -6.92
CA PHE A 311 -6.16 12.49 -8.21
C PHE A 311 -6.61 11.07 -8.54
N LEU A 312 -6.51 10.13 -7.60
CA LEU A 312 -6.94 8.74 -7.82
C LEU A 312 -8.43 8.64 -8.17
N ARG A 313 -9.29 9.45 -7.54
CA ARG A 313 -10.73 9.46 -7.79
C ARG A 313 -11.11 10.12 -9.11
N SER A 314 -10.50 11.26 -9.43
CA SER A 314 -10.99 12.14 -10.50
C SER A 314 -10.13 12.10 -11.77
N ASN A 315 -8.81 11.98 -11.64
CA ASN A 315 -7.88 12.24 -12.75
C ASN A 315 -7.06 11.00 -13.16
N PHE A 316 -7.03 9.95 -12.33
CA PHE A 316 -6.23 8.76 -12.61
C PHE A 316 -6.63 8.10 -13.92
N LYS A 317 -7.93 7.95 -14.20
CA LYS A 317 -8.42 7.32 -15.43
C LYS A 317 -7.94 8.07 -16.68
N ASP A 318 -8.11 9.38 -16.69
CA ASP A 318 -7.68 10.24 -17.80
C ASP A 318 -6.15 10.22 -17.98
N MET A 319 -5.39 10.18 -16.88
CA MET A 319 -3.93 10.08 -16.93
C MET A 319 -3.46 8.70 -17.39
N TYR A 320 -4.13 7.65 -16.95
CA TYR A 320 -3.85 6.27 -17.33
C TYR A 320 -4.01 6.05 -18.84
N ASP A 321 -4.95 6.76 -19.48
CA ASP A 321 -5.19 6.65 -20.93
C ASP A 321 -4.35 7.61 -21.77
N ARG A 322 -3.56 8.47 -21.12
CA ARG A 322 -2.87 9.54 -21.82
C ARG A 322 -1.69 9.01 -22.60
N ASP A 323 -1.57 9.46 -23.85
CA ASP A 323 -0.47 9.03 -24.71
C ASP A 323 0.88 9.45 -24.12
N GLY A 324 1.82 8.51 -24.03
CA GLY A 324 3.13 8.71 -23.39
C GLY A 324 3.19 8.34 -21.90
N ILE A 325 2.12 7.78 -21.34
CA ILE A 325 2.13 7.20 -19.99
C ILE A 325 2.18 5.67 -20.07
N HIS A 326 3.15 5.07 -19.37
CA HIS A 326 3.24 3.63 -19.16
C HIS A 326 2.24 3.19 -18.09
N GLN A 327 1.06 2.77 -18.54
CA GLN A 327 -0.07 2.32 -17.73
C GLN A 327 0.28 1.40 -16.57
N ASN A 328 1.03 0.32 -16.84
CA ASN A 328 1.41 -0.65 -15.80
C ASN A 328 2.30 -0.03 -14.72
N VAL A 329 3.18 0.89 -15.08
CA VAL A 329 4.09 1.56 -14.14
C VAL A 329 3.30 2.57 -13.30
N LEU A 330 2.43 3.38 -13.89
CA LEU A 330 1.58 4.32 -13.16
C LEU A 330 0.67 3.60 -12.15
N LYS A 331 0.02 2.51 -12.59
CA LYS A 331 -0.79 1.64 -11.73
C LYS A 331 0.01 1.14 -10.53
N ASP A 332 1.19 0.60 -10.77
CA ASP A 332 2.02 0.03 -9.71
C ASP A 332 2.49 1.10 -8.71
N ILE A 333 2.89 2.28 -9.20
CA ILE A 333 3.25 3.42 -8.35
C ILE A 333 2.08 3.79 -7.43
N CYS A 334 0.88 3.93 -7.97
CA CYS A 334 -0.30 4.39 -7.22
C CYS A 334 -0.89 3.33 -6.27
N PHE A 335 -0.92 2.06 -6.67
CA PHE A 335 -1.73 1.03 -6.01
C PHE A 335 -0.96 -0.06 -5.26
N LYS A 336 0.35 -0.22 -5.48
CA LYS A 336 1.14 -1.19 -4.68
C LYS A 336 1.69 -0.53 -3.43
N ASP A 337 1.44 -1.15 -2.28
CA ASP A 337 1.91 -0.68 -0.97
C ASP A 337 3.42 -0.39 -0.95
N PHE A 338 4.25 -1.28 -1.49
CA PHE A 338 5.71 -1.11 -1.55
C PHE A 338 6.13 0.22 -2.18
N HIS A 339 5.46 0.67 -3.25
CA HIS A 339 5.77 1.95 -3.88
C HIS A 339 5.26 3.13 -3.03
N ARG A 340 4.06 3.01 -2.46
CA ARG A 340 3.45 4.06 -1.62
C ARG A 340 4.29 4.39 -0.39
N ARG A 341 4.90 3.40 0.26
CA ARG A 341 5.74 3.61 1.46
C ARG A 341 6.94 4.53 1.23
N ASP A 342 7.37 4.70 -0.01
CA ASP A 342 8.48 5.60 -0.33
C ASP A 342 8.07 7.08 -0.24
N TYR A 343 6.81 7.40 -0.54
CA TYR A 343 6.31 8.76 -0.63
C TYR A 343 5.13 9.10 0.29
N ILE A 344 4.51 8.12 0.97
CA ILE A 344 3.52 8.34 2.04
C ILE A 344 4.03 7.69 3.33
N LYS A 345 4.21 8.50 4.38
CA LYS A 345 4.75 8.04 5.66
C LYS A 345 3.93 8.58 6.83
N ILE A 346 3.66 7.70 7.79
CA ILE A 346 3.02 8.08 9.05
C ILE A 346 4.07 8.10 10.15
N TYR A 347 4.30 9.26 10.75
CA TYR A 347 5.25 9.40 11.86
C TYR A 347 4.87 10.51 12.86
N PRO A 348 5.33 10.40 14.11
CA PRO A 348 5.13 11.46 15.10
C PRO A 348 6.17 12.57 14.90
N VAL A 349 5.70 13.82 14.86
CA VAL A 349 6.51 15.04 14.96
C VAL A 349 6.51 15.47 16.42
N LEU A 350 7.68 15.42 17.06
CA LEU A 350 7.82 15.84 18.46
C LEU A 350 7.80 17.35 18.61
N LYS A 351 7.09 17.79 19.64
CA LYS A 351 7.06 19.17 20.14
C LYS A 351 7.59 19.19 21.56
N TYR A 352 8.47 20.15 21.84
CA TYR A 352 8.98 20.43 23.18
C TYR A 352 8.60 21.85 23.57
N LYS A 353 7.87 22.01 24.68
CA LYS A 353 7.33 23.31 25.12
C LYS A 353 6.59 24.04 23.98
N ASN A 354 5.71 23.33 23.28
CA ASN A 354 4.95 23.78 22.10
C ASN A 354 5.77 24.22 20.87
N LYS A 355 7.06 23.86 20.79
CA LYS A 355 7.91 24.14 19.63
C LYS A 355 8.32 22.86 18.93
N ASP A 356 8.26 22.85 17.60
CA ASP A 356 8.75 21.72 16.80
C ASP A 356 10.22 21.46 17.13
N LEU A 357 10.58 20.19 17.31
CA LEU A 357 11.95 19.82 17.68
C LEU A 357 12.99 20.35 16.68
N ASN A 358 12.63 20.54 15.41
CA ASN A 358 13.52 21.11 14.40
C ASN A 358 13.91 22.58 14.67
N LYS A 359 13.06 23.34 15.39
CA LYS A 359 13.25 24.75 15.75
C LYS A 359 13.88 24.94 17.15
N VAL A 360 14.18 23.83 17.82
CA VAL A 360 14.74 23.78 19.17
C VAL A 360 16.29 23.77 19.09
N SER A 361 16.96 24.39 20.07
CA SER A 361 18.44 24.46 20.09
C SER A 361 19.06 23.06 20.25
N ALA A 362 20.34 22.90 19.90
CA ALA A 362 21.04 21.63 20.08
C ALA A 362 21.00 21.15 21.54
N GLY A 363 21.25 22.04 22.50
CA GLY A 363 21.18 21.74 23.93
C GLY A 363 19.78 21.29 24.40
N GLN A 364 18.73 21.95 23.91
CA GLN A 364 17.35 21.55 24.21
C GLN A 364 16.94 20.23 23.52
N LYS A 365 17.47 19.92 22.32
CA LYS A 365 17.31 18.60 21.70
C LYS A 365 17.96 17.52 22.55
N GLY A 366 19.14 17.79 23.11
CA GLY A 366 19.81 16.93 24.09
C GLY A 366 18.93 16.65 25.31
N THR A 367 18.31 17.70 25.88
CA THR A 367 17.34 17.60 26.98
C THR A 367 16.19 16.65 26.65
N VAL A 368 15.56 16.83 25.48
CA VAL A 368 14.43 15.99 25.03
C VAL A 368 14.85 14.53 24.90
N TYR A 369 16.00 14.27 24.27
CA TYR A 369 16.52 12.91 24.12
C TYR A 369 16.76 12.24 25.48
N LEU A 370 17.34 12.97 26.43
CA LEU A 370 17.59 12.49 27.78
C LEU A 370 16.29 12.15 28.51
N LYS A 371 15.33 13.08 28.55
CA LYS A 371 14.00 12.87 29.15
C LYS A 371 13.32 11.61 28.58
N MET A 372 13.32 11.46 27.25
CA MET A 372 12.76 10.28 26.58
C MET A 372 13.49 8.97 26.93
N LYS A 373 14.83 8.98 27.02
CA LYS A 373 15.61 7.79 27.35
C LYS A 373 15.43 7.36 28.81
N LEU A 374 15.30 8.33 29.71
CA LEU A 374 14.99 8.08 31.12
C LEU A 374 13.58 7.52 31.30
N ALA A 375 12.59 8.07 30.59
CA ALA A 375 11.20 7.64 30.64
C ALA A 375 10.96 6.22 30.10
N THR A 376 11.80 5.77 29.16
CA THR A 376 11.61 4.50 28.42
C THR A 376 12.46 3.35 28.99
N SER A 377 13.44 3.65 29.84
CA SER A 377 14.31 2.65 30.46
C SER A 377 13.76 2.19 31.80
N ALA A 378 13.70 0.88 32.03
CA ALA A 378 13.30 0.32 33.31
C ALA A 378 14.17 0.88 34.44
N PHE A 379 13.55 1.39 35.51
CA PHE A 379 14.22 2.02 36.66
C PHE A 379 15.34 1.18 37.27
N SER A 380 15.42 -0.13 37.02
CA SER A 380 16.49 -1.00 37.53
C SER A 380 17.79 -0.99 36.72
N LYS A 381 17.83 -0.36 35.53
CA LYS A 381 19.05 -0.32 34.70
C LYS A 381 19.97 0.84 35.12
N PRO A 382 21.28 0.60 35.35
CA PRO A 382 22.27 1.64 35.56
C PRO A 382 22.35 2.59 34.37
N ILE A 383 22.69 3.85 34.63
CA ILE A 383 22.92 4.86 33.59
C ILE A 383 24.32 5.41 33.76
N ILE A 384 25.05 5.48 32.66
CA ILE A 384 26.36 6.12 32.57
C ILE A 384 26.21 7.33 31.65
N PHE A 385 26.59 8.50 32.14
CA PHE A 385 26.55 9.75 31.40
C PHE A 385 27.94 10.37 31.36
N ASP A 386 28.49 10.51 30.15
CA ASP A 386 29.78 11.14 29.94
C ASP A 386 29.58 12.57 29.49
N GLN A 387 30.14 13.51 30.24
CA GLN A 387 30.06 14.96 30.05
C GLN A 387 28.67 15.46 29.62
N PRO A 388 27.59 15.22 30.42
CA PRO A 388 26.25 15.71 30.08
C PRO A 388 26.21 17.21 29.78
N GLU A 389 27.10 17.98 30.40
CA GLU A 389 27.15 19.43 30.26
C GLU A 389 27.49 19.97 28.87
N ASP A 390 28.15 19.18 28.03
CA ASP A 390 28.58 19.63 26.70
C ASP A 390 27.41 19.66 25.70
N ASP A 391 26.43 18.76 25.90
CA ASP A 391 25.28 18.55 25.00
C ASP A 391 23.95 19.09 25.55
N LEU A 392 23.95 19.66 26.77
CA LEU A 392 22.75 20.13 27.47
C LEU A 392 22.78 21.63 27.74
N ASP A 393 21.60 22.23 27.81
CA ASP A 393 21.46 23.64 28.16
C ASP A 393 21.81 23.87 29.65
N ASN A 394 22.65 24.86 29.96
CA ASN A 394 23.07 25.15 31.34
C ASN A 394 21.90 25.42 32.29
N GLY A 395 20.82 26.06 31.80
CA GLY A 395 19.60 26.24 32.58
C GLY A 395 18.95 24.90 32.91
N PHE A 396 18.82 24.01 31.92
CA PHE A 396 18.32 22.65 32.13
C PHE A 396 19.17 21.84 33.11
N ILE A 397 20.50 21.95 33.03
CA ILE A 397 21.42 21.27 33.95
C ILE A 397 21.12 21.68 35.40
N VAL A 398 21.00 22.99 35.64
CA VAL A 398 20.87 23.54 36.99
C VAL A 398 19.45 23.36 37.55
N GLU A 399 18.43 23.63 36.74
CA GLU A 399 17.03 23.72 37.22
C GLU A 399 16.32 22.36 37.22
N ASP A 400 16.57 21.52 36.21
CA ASP A 400 15.79 20.29 36.01
C ASP A 400 16.62 19.03 36.25
N LEU A 401 17.83 18.95 35.67
CA LEU A 401 18.60 17.71 35.62
C LEU A 401 19.15 17.29 36.99
N ILE A 402 19.58 18.24 37.80
CA ILE A 402 20.09 17.99 39.15
C ILE A 402 19.00 17.37 40.03
N GLU A 403 17.81 17.96 40.05
CA GLU A 403 16.66 17.42 40.79
C GLU A 403 16.23 16.06 40.23
N LEU A 404 16.30 15.91 38.91
CA LEU A 404 16.04 14.63 38.25
C LEU A 404 16.97 13.52 38.74
N PHE A 405 18.27 13.79 38.80
CA PHE A 405 19.25 12.80 39.27
C PHE A 405 19.09 12.49 40.75
N LYS A 406 18.75 13.48 41.59
CA LYS A 406 18.45 13.24 43.02
C LYS A 406 17.29 12.28 43.23
N GLU A 407 16.27 12.37 42.39
CA GLU A 407 15.13 11.44 42.46
C GLU A 407 15.45 10.09 41.80
N LEU A 408 16.16 10.10 40.68
CA LEU A 408 16.52 8.87 39.97
C LEU A 408 17.50 7.98 40.75
N LYS A 409 18.49 8.57 41.42
CA LYS A 409 19.53 7.82 42.17
C LYS A 409 18.97 6.93 43.28
N LYS A 410 17.75 7.22 43.76
CA LYS A 410 17.00 6.40 44.73
C LYS A 410 16.53 5.06 44.16
N TYR A 411 16.37 4.96 42.85
CA TYR A 411 15.79 3.79 42.17
C TYR A 411 16.74 3.11 41.19
N ARG A 412 17.78 3.83 40.72
CA ARG A 412 18.86 3.31 39.85
C ARG A 412 20.21 3.88 40.22
N GLN A 413 21.25 3.12 39.92
CA GLN A 413 22.61 3.64 39.89
C GLN A 413 22.78 4.64 38.72
N VAL A 414 23.29 5.82 39.04
CA VAL A 414 23.64 6.87 38.08
C VAL A 414 25.13 7.15 38.21
N ILE A 415 25.88 7.01 37.12
CA ILE A 415 27.31 7.26 37.05
C ILE A 415 27.50 8.43 36.08
N ILE A 416 28.09 9.52 36.57
CA ILE A 416 28.32 10.73 35.77
C ILE A 416 29.82 10.99 35.72
N VAL A 417 30.35 11.13 34.51
CA VAL A 417 31.68 11.69 34.25
C VAL A 417 31.46 13.15 33.88
N THR A 418 32.01 14.08 34.65
CA THR A 418 31.73 15.50 34.46
C THR A 418 32.90 16.36 34.95
N HIS A 419 33.02 17.54 34.34
CA HIS A 419 33.88 18.63 34.81
C HIS A 419 33.06 19.80 35.36
N ASN A 420 31.75 19.62 35.56
CA ASN A 420 30.85 20.64 36.07
C ASN A 420 30.58 20.44 37.57
N ALA A 421 31.04 21.38 38.39
CA ALA A 421 30.84 21.34 39.85
C ALA A 421 29.36 21.22 40.25
N ASN A 422 28.43 21.78 39.48
CA ASN A 422 27.00 21.70 39.79
C ASN A 422 26.49 20.25 39.73
N LEU A 423 26.98 19.44 38.79
CA LEU A 423 26.57 18.04 38.63
C LEU A 423 27.18 17.11 39.67
N VAL A 424 28.21 17.55 40.40
CA VAL A 424 28.83 16.78 41.49
C VAL A 424 28.27 17.23 42.84
N VAL A 425 28.32 18.53 43.10
CA VAL A 425 27.97 19.12 44.40
C VAL A 425 26.46 19.26 44.55
N ASN A 426 25.79 19.92 43.60
CA ASN A 426 24.36 20.21 43.76
C ASN A 426 23.48 18.99 43.47
N ALA A 427 23.96 18.01 42.70
CA ALA A 427 23.31 16.70 42.53
C ALA A 427 23.49 15.75 43.72
N ASP A 428 24.26 16.17 44.73
CA ASP A 428 24.47 15.44 45.99
C ASP A 428 25.07 14.04 45.73
N ALA A 429 26.22 13.98 45.05
CA ALA A 429 26.85 12.70 44.71
C ALA A 429 27.26 11.91 45.97
N GLU A 430 26.77 10.67 46.12
CA GLU A 430 27.12 9.83 47.28
C GLU A 430 28.58 9.34 47.24
N GLN A 431 29.12 9.16 46.05
CA GLN A 431 30.49 8.74 45.83
C GLN A 431 31.10 9.52 44.67
N VAL A 432 32.26 10.13 44.93
CA VAL A 432 33.06 10.84 43.95
C VAL A 432 34.35 10.06 43.72
N ILE A 433 34.70 9.87 42.45
CA ILE A 433 35.95 9.25 42.03
C ILE A 433 36.76 10.31 41.30
N VAL A 434 37.86 10.75 41.91
CA VAL A 434 38.78 11.73 41.31
C VAL A 434 39.86 10.97 40.57
N ALA A 435 39.97 11.21 39.27
CA ALA A 435 41.04 10.70 38.43
C ALA A 435 42.18 11.72 38.33
N THR A 436 43.41 11.26 38.49
CA THR A 436 44.63 12.07 38.29
C THR A 436 45.50 11.43 37.22
N ASN A 437 46.02 12.24 36.30
CA ASN A 437 46.98 11.81 35.29
C ASN A 437 48.34 12.43 35.60
N ASP A 438 49.28 11.60 36.03
CA ASP A 438 50.68 11.98 36.24
C ASP A 438 51.54 11.36 35.13
N HIS A 439 51.88 12.16 34.12
CA HIS A 439 52.72 11.76 32.98
C HIS A 439 52.28 10.46 32.29
N GLY A 440 50.98 10.27 32.11
CA GLY A 440 50.38 9.08 31.49
C GLY A 440 50.04 7.96 32.46
N LYS A 441 50.38 8.10 33.75
CA LYS A 441 49.95 7.19 34.81
C LYS A 441 48.67 7.71 35.46
N LEU A 442 47.58 6.94 35.29
CA LEU A 442 46.31 7.23 35.94
C LEU A 442 46.29 6.69 37.36
N SER A 443 45.84 7.51 38.31
CA SER A 443 45.53 7.12 39.68
C SER A 443 44.16 7.64 40.08
N TYR A 444 43.49 6.93 40.99
CA TYR A 444 42.14 7.27 41.42
C TYR A 444 42.06 7.30 42.94
N ILE A 445 41.36 8.30 43.46
CA ILE A 445 40.91 8.34 44.84
C ILE A 445 39.38 8.41 44.85
N SER A 446 38.75 7.75 45.81
CA SER A 446 37.30 7.74 45.93
C SER A 446 36.86 7.95 47.36
N GLY A 447 35.79 8.70 47.55
CA GLY A 447 35.15 8.91 48.84
C GLY A 447 33.81 9.62 48.65
N SER A 448 33.13 9.93 49.75
CA SER A 448 31.89 10.71 49.69
C SER A 448 32.18 12.21 49.52
N LEU A 449 31.15 12.99 49.18
CA LEU A 449 31.27 14.44 49.02
C LEU A 449 31.71 15.15 50.31
N GLU A 450 31.42 14.56 51.47
CA GLU A 450 31.76 15.07 52.81
C GLU A 450 33.18 14.71 53.26
N ASP A 451 33.88 13.81 52.57
CA ASP A 451 35.27 13.50 52.86
C ASP A 451 36.13 14.74 52.58
N SER A 452 36.88 15.20 53.58
CA SER A 452 37.68 16.44 53.47
C SER A 452 38.75 16.37 52.38
N THR A 453 39.30 15.19 52.11
CA THR A 453 40.29 14.95 51.06
C THR A 453 39.62 15.09 49.69
N ILE A 454 38.45 14.47 49.51
CA ILE A 454 37.68 14.55 48.26
C ILE A 454 37.17 15.98 48.04
N ASN A 455 36.64 16.62 49.07
CA ASN A 455 36.13 17.99 49.00
C ASN A 455 37.22 18.98 48.56
N SER A 456 38.44 18.83 49.10
CA SER A 456 39.59 19.64 48.72
C SER A 456 39.98 19.43 47.25
N GLU A 457 40.02 18.18 46.77
CA GLU A 457 40.30 17.90 45.36
C GLU A 457 39.19 18.39 44.42
N ILE A 458 37.91 18.30 44.81
CA ILE A 458 36.79 18.88 44.06
C ILE A 458 36.97 20.40 43.93
N CYS A 459 37.22 21.11 45.04
CA CYS A 459 37.45 22.56 45.03
C CYS A 459 38.63 22.93 44.11
N LYS A 460 39.73 22.17 44.20
CA LYS A 460 40.92 22.38 43.39
C LYS A 460 40.68 22.16 41.89
N ILE A 461 39.98 21.10 41.52
CA ILE A 461 39.78 20.69 40.12
C ILE A 461 38.64 21.47 39.46
N LEU A 462 37.47 21.54 40.10
CA LEU A 462 36.25 22.09 39.48
C LEU A 462 36.04 23.59 39.78
N GLU A 463 36.54 24.09 40.91
CA GLU A 463 36.39 25.51 41.30
C GLU A 463 37.68 26.34 41.11
N GLY A 464 38.79 25.70 40.73
CA GLY A 464 40.10 26.37 40.56
C GLY A 464 40.83 26.68 41.87
N GLY A 465 40.45 26.00 42.96
CA GLY A 465 41.05 26.09 44.29
C GLY A 465 40.45 27.16 45.20
N ASP A 466 40.79 27.09 46.48
CA ASP A 466 40.17 27.87 47.56
C ASP A 466 40.18 29.39 47.31
N ARG A 467 41.26 29.89 46.70
CA ARG A 467 41.38 31.32 46.36
C ARG A 467 40.37 31.73 45.30
N ALA A 468 40.18 30.91 44.26
CA ALA A 468 39.23 31.20 43.19
C ALA A 468 37.78 31.13 43.70
N PHE A 469 37.47 30.10 44.50
CA PHE A 469 36.16 29.95 45.15
C PHE A 469 35.81 31.14 46.05
N ASN A 470 36.71 31.54 46.95
CA ASN A 470 36.47 32.67 47.86
C ASN A 470 36.32 34.00 47.12
N ASN A 471 37.12 34.21 46.06
CA ASN A 471 36.97 35.38 45.20
C ASN A 471 35.61 35.42 44.51
N ARG A 472 35.14 34.28 43.97
CA ARG A 472 33.82 34.14 43.34
C ARG A 472 32.71 34.43 44.34
N ARG A 473 32.77 33.84 45.54
CA ARG A 473 31.83 34.10 46.66
C ARG A 473 31.79 35.59 47.05
N SER A 474 32.93 36.25 47.13
CA SER A 474 33.01 37.68 47.50
C SER A 474 32.32 38.60 46.48
N LYS A 475 32.36 38.25 45.19
CA LYS A 475 31.73 39.04 44.11
C LYS A 475 30.20 38.92 44.10
N TYR A 476 29.65 37.82 44.62
CA TYR A 476 28.19 37.58 44.66
C TYR A 476 27.53 38.03 45.97
N GLN A 477 28.25 38.70 46.89
CA GLN A 477 27.71 39.13 48.20
C GLN A 477 26.47 40.03 48.14
N ASN A 478 26.20 40.68 47.00
CA ASN A 478 25.03 41.53 46.80
C ASN A 478 23.88 40.86 46.04
N VAL A 479 24.03 39.60 45.64
CA VAL A 479 22.93 38.79 45.09
C VAL A 479 22.23 38.16 46.29
N LYS A 480 21.03 38.65 46.60
CA LYS A 480 20.21 38.18 47.73
C LYS A 480 19.42 36.93 47.37
#